data_AF-A0A2P5LP63-F1
#
_entry.id   AF-A0A2P5LP63-F1
#
_cell.length_a   1.000
_cell.length_b   1.000
_cell.length_c   1.000
_cell.angle_alpha   90.00
_cell.angle_beta   90.00
_cell.angle_gamma   90.00
#
_symmetry.space_group_name_H-M   'P 1'
#
loop_
_entity.id
_entity.type
_entity.pdbx_description
1 polymer ?
#
loop_
_entity_poly.entity_id
_entity_poly.type
_entity_poly.pdbx_seq_one_letter_code
_entity_poly.pdbx_strand_id
1 'polypeptide(L)'
;AKSVPPCEEKIAQAKLLYDSGVTPIGEILELLGMSVGQFRRFREQNGWPLRASACAPRKKSADDAPSAKKPRDAGRLIARLEDAVEQEFARAEAALAKHAPKTIEASARTLASLVKTLAELKRMRRESEDKKNDADDDSDQSAGDASERGGDAPPRELAELRAELARRLERLRGAGPTE
;
A
#
# COMPACT_ATOMS: atom_id res chain seq x y z
N ALA A 1 -18.06 14.60 -39.30
CA ALA A 1 -16.67 15.04 -39.57
C ALA A 1 -15.96 13.94 -40.34
N LYS A 2 -15.41 14.22 -41.53
CA LYS A 2 -14.59 13.26 -42.27
C LYS A 2 -13.27 13.10 -41.50
N SER A 3 -13.03 11.93 -40.90
CA SER A 3 -11.78 11.66 -40.19
C SER A 3 -10.64 11.57 -41.21
N VAL A 4 -9.66 12.45 -41.09
CA VAL A 4 -8.39 12.33 -41.82
C VAL A 4 -7.79 10.96 -41.46
N PRO A 5 -7.38 10.13 -42.44
CA PRO A 5 -6.76 8.85 -42.15
C PRO A 5 -5.49 9.08 -41.31
N PRO A 6 -5.28 8.31 -40.22
CA PRO A 6 -4.08 8.45 -39.41
C PRO A 6 -2.84 8.18 -40.26
N CYS A 7 -1.80 8.99 -40.08
CA CYS A 7 -0.51 8.79 -40.77
C CYS A 7 0.03 7.38 -40.49
N GLU A 8 0.67 6.74 -41.47
CA GLU A 8 1.19 5.37 -41.35
C GLU A 8 2.12 5.17 -40.15
N GLU A 9 2.93 6.19 -39.83
CA GLU A 9 3.81 6.21 -38.66
C GLU A 9 3.03 6.07 -37.34
N LYS A 10 1.90 6.77 -37.21
CA LYS A 10 1.01 6.68 -36.04
C LYS A 10 0.35 5.31 -35.94
N ILE A 11 0.05 4.67 -37.08
CA ILE A 11 -0.50 3.32 -37.11
C ILE A 11 0.53 2.31 -36.63
N ALA A 12 1.78 2.41 -37.08
CA ALA A 12 2.87 1.53 -36.64
C ALA A 12 3.15 1.69 -35.13
N GLN A 13 3.21 2.93 -34.64
CA GLN A 13 3.36 3.22 -33.22
C GLN A 13 2.18 2.69 -32.40
N ALA A 14 0.95 2.93 -32.85
CA ALA A 14 -0.25 2.43 -32.20
C ALA A 14 -0.27 0.89 -32.14
N LYS A 15 0.22 0.21 -33.19
CA LYS A 15 0.34 -1.25 -33.21
C LYS A 15 1.33 -1.74 -32.14
N LEU A 16 2.50 -1.11 -32.04
CA LEU A 16 3.50 -1.47 -31.02
C LEU A 16 2.93 -1.28 -29.59
N LEU A 17 2.24 -0.16 -29.35
CA LEU A 17 1.58 0.10 -28.07
C LEU A 17 0.45 -0.91 -27.79
N TYR A 18 -0.31 -1.28 -28.82
CA TYR A 18 -1.38 -2.25 -28.73
C TYR A 18 -0.85 -3.65 -28.37
N ASP A 19 0.19 -4.10 -29.06
CA ASP A 19 0.82 -5.41 -28.88
C ASP A 19 1.54 -5.51 -27.52
N SER A 20 2.09 -4.39 -27.01
CA SER A 20 2.71 -4.34 -25.67
C SER A 20 1.77 -4.75 -24.54
N GLY A 21 0.45 -4.59 -24.72
CA GLY A 21 -0.53 -4.96 -23.71
C GLY A 21 -0.56 -4.07 -22.46
N VAL A 22 0.36 -3.12 -22.31
CA VAL A 22 0.47 -2.24 -21.12
C VAL A 22 -0.29 -0.91 -21.33
N THR A 23 -0.20 -0.32 -22.52
CA THR A 23 -0.80 1.00 -22.79
C THR A 23 -2.33 0.95 -22.76
N PRO A 24 -3.02 1.84 -22.02
CA PRO A 24 -4.47 1.94 -22.05
C PRO A 24 -5.02 2.18 -23.47
N ILE A 25 -6.19 1.60 -23.79
CA ILE A 25 -6.80 1.81 -25.10
C ILE A 25 -7.09 3.30 -25.34
N GLY A 26 -7.43 4.07 -24.30
CA GLY A 26 -7.67 5.53 -24.40
C GLY A 26 -6.50 6.30 -25.04
N GLU A 27 -5.27 6.02 -24.60
CA GLU A 27 -4.06 6.68 -25.15
C GLU A 27 -3.83 6.30 -26.62
N ILE A 28 -4.12 5.05 -27.00
CA ILE A 28 -4.01 4.58 -28.39
C ILE A 28 -5.06 5.28 -29.29
N LEU A 29 -6.26 5.52 -28.76
CA LEU A 29 -7.33 6.24 -29.46
C LEU A 29 -6.96 7.71 -29.69
N GLU A 30 -6.39 8.36 -28.68
CA GLU A 30 -5.90 9.74 -28.77
C GLU A 30 -4.78 9.87 -29.80
N LEU A 31 -3.80 8.95 -29.80
CA LEU A 31 -2.71 8.91 -30.77
C LEU A 31 -3.24 8.81 -32.21
N LEU A 32 -4.23 7.95 -32.42
CA LEU A 32 -4.87 7.74 -33.72
C LEU A 32 -5.95 8.78 -34.07
N GLY A 33 -6.34 9.64 -33.13
CA GLY A 33 -7.39 10.64 -33.30
C GLY A 33 -8.77 10.05 -33.61
N MET A 34 -9.08 8.86 -33.09
CA MET A 34 -10.32 8.14 -33.41
C MET A 34 -11.12 7.75 -32.17
N SER A 35 -12.44 7.66 -32.32
CA SER A 35 -13.33 7.16 -31.25
C SER A 35 -13.19 5.65 -31.04
N VAL A 36 -13.63 5.16 -29.88
CA VAL A 36 -13.64 3.72 -29.53
C VAL A 36 -14.33 2.88 -30.61
N GLY A 37 -15.46 3.35 -31.14
CA GLY A 37 -16.22 2.64 -32.18
C GLY A 37 -15.48 2.56 -33.50
N GLN A 38 -14.80 3.65 -33.90
CA GLN A 38 -13.94 3.68 -35.09
C GLN A 38 -12.74 2.75 -34.92
N PHE A 39 -12.11 2.73 -33.75
CA PHE A 39 -10.98 1.85 -33.48
C PHE A 39 -11.33 0.36 -33.49
N ARG A 40 -12.52 -0.02 -33.00
CA ARG A 40 -12.98 -1.42 -33.10
C ARG A 40 -13.06 -1.88 -34.55
N ARG A 41 -13.67 -1.05 -35.42
CA ARG A 41 -13.75 -1.31 -36.87
C ARG A 41 -12.38 -1.30 -37.52
N PHE A 42 -11.54 -0.32 -37.18
CA PHE A 42 -10.17 -0.21 -37.68
C PHE A 42 -9.34 -1.45 -37.33
N ARG A 43 -9.41 -1.90 -36.07
CA ARG A 43 -8.75 -3.11 -35.59
C ARG A 43 -9.19 -4.35 -36.37
N GLU A 44 -10.49 -4.51 -36.58
CA GLU A 44 -11.05 -5.62 -37.37
C GLU A 44 -10.60 -5.57 -38.83
N GLN A 45 -10.60 -4.39 -39.46
CA GLN A 45 -10.13 -4.18 -40.83
C GLN A 45 -8.64 -4.45 -40.99
N ASN A 46 -7.83 -4.18 -39.96
CA ASN A 46 -6.39 -4.40 -39.97
C ASN A 46 -5.98 -5.76 -39.38
N GLY A 47 -6.94 -6.61 -38.97
CA GLY A 47 -6.68 -7.94 -38.42
C GLY A 47 -5.92 -7.95 -37.09
N TRP A 48 -6.04 -6.90 -36.27
CA TRP A 48 -5.35 -6.86 -34.97
C TRP A 48 -6.10 -7.72 -33.94
N PRO A 49 -5.41 -8.66 -33.23
CA PRO A 49 -6.06 -9.60 -32.31
C PRO A 49 -6.67 -8.89 -31.10
N LEU A 50 -7.66 -9.49 -30.45
CA LEU A 50 -8.16 -9.00 -29.17
C LEU A 50 -7.06 -9.09 -28.09
N ARG A 51 -6.74 -7.96 -27.45
CA ARG A 51 -5.86 -7.96 -26.26
C ARG A 51 -6.47 -8.84 -25.16
N ALA A 52 -5.63 -9.57 -24.43
CA ALA A 52 -6.05 -10.40 -23.30
C ALA A 52 -6.82 -9.60 -22.24
N SER A 53 -6.51 -8.31 -22.05
CA SER A 53 -7.24 -7.40 -21.16
C SER A 53 -8.67 -7.09 -21.60
N ALA A 54 -9.03 -7.31 -22.87
CA ALA A 54 -10.39 -7.20 -23.38
C ALA A 54 -11.22 -8.49 -23.20
N CYS A 55 -10.56 -9.64 -22.98
CA CYS A 55 -11.19 -10.93 -22.71
C CYS A 55 -11.39 -11.21 -21.21
N ALA A 56 -10.91 -10.35 -20.32
CA ALA A 56 -11.31 -10.42 -18.93
C ALA A 56 -12.81 -10.12 -18.85
N PRO A 57 -13.66 -11.05 -18.37
CA PRO A 57 -15.06 -10.75 -18.14
C PRO A 57 -15.11 -9.52 -17.25
N ARG A 58 -15.80 -8.47 -17.71
CA ARG A 58 -16.12 -7.31 -16.89
C ARG A 58 -17.04 -7.76 -15.76
N LYS A 59 -16.46 -8.38 -14.72
CA LYS A 59 -17.02 -8.35 -13.39
C LYS A 59 -17.13 -6.86 -13.09
N LYS A 60 -18.36 -6.35 -13.03
CA LYS A 60 -18.66 -4.97 -12.63
C LYS A 60 -18.16 -4.79 -11.19
N SER A 61 -16.87 -4.51 -11.03
CA SER A 61 -16.37 -3.76 -9.90
C SER A 61 -16.67 -2.31 -10.26
N ALA A 62 -17.83 -1.84 -9.82
CA ALA A 62 -18.07 -0.42 -9.73
C ALA A 62 -17.07 0.13 -8.73
N ASP A 63 -15.94 0.66 -9.21
CA ASP A 63 -15.11 1.72 -8.62
C ASP A 63 -13.76 1.77 -9.35
N ASP A 64 -13.73 2.25 -10.59
CA ASP A 64 -12.48 2.74 -11.20
C ASP A 64 -12.79 3.76 -12.31
N ALA A 65 -13.14 4.96 -11.88
CA ALA A 65 -12.95 6.16 -12.68
C ALA A 65 -11.50 6.62 -12.50
N PRO A 66 -10.83 7.21 -13.50
CA PRO A 66 -9.46 7.69 -13.36
C PRO A 66 -9.48 8.96 -12.50
N SER A 67 -9.57 8.80 -11.19
CA SER A 67 -9.51 9.93 -10.28
C SER A 67 -8.05 10.28 -10.06
N ALA A 68 -7.71 11.48 -10.47
CA ALA A 68 -6.58 12.28 -10.04
C ALA A 68 -5.97 11.79 -8.72
N LYS A 69 -4.63 11.71 -8.69
CA LYS A 69 -3.75 11.41 -7.55
C LYS A 69 -4.27 12.03 -6.23
N LYS A 70 -5.25 11.39 -5.59
CA LYS A 70 -5.57 11.64 -4.19
C LYS A 70 -4.48 10.95 -3.37
N PRO A 71 -4.03 11.57 -2.27
CA PRO A 71 -3.11 10.91 -1.36
C PRO A 71 -3.69 9.53 -1.02
N ARG A 72 -2.87 8.51 -1.25
CA ARG A 72 -3.23 7.10 -1.09
C ARG A 72 -3.84 6.96 0.31
N ASP A 73 -5.16 6.75 0.38
CA ASP A 73 -5.87 6.67 1.66
C ASP A 73 -5.31 5.49 2.45
N ALA A 74 -4.44 5.80 3.41
CA ALA A 74 -3.76 4.81 4.23
C ALA A 74 -4.78 4.01 5.06
N GLY A 75 -5.90 4.63 5.46
CA GLY A 75 -7.01 3.95 6.13
C GLY A 75 -7.63 2.88 5.25
N ARG A 76 -7.95 3.22 3.99
CA ARG A 76 -8.45 2.24 3.00
C ARG A 76 -7.44 1.12 2.70
N LEU A 77 -6.13 1.39 2.77
CA LEU A 77 -5.13 0.35 2.59
C LEU A 77 -5.02 -0.59 3.81
N ILE A 78 -5.10 -0.04 5.02
CA ILE A 78 -5.09 -0.82 6.27
C ILE A 78 -6.31 -1.75 6.31
N ALA A 79 -7.52 -1.24 6.05
CA ALA A 79 -8.73 -2.06 6.02
C ALA A 79 -8.62 -3.23 5.03
N ARG A 80 -8.08 -2.98 3.83
CA ARG A 80 -7.86 -4.05 2.84
C ARG A 80 -6.82 -5.08 3.28
N LEU A 81 -5.81 -4.68 4.04
CA LEU A 81 -4.83 -5.61 4.60
C LEU A 81 -5.42 -6.42 5.75
N GLU A 82 -6.31 -5.84 6.56
CA GLU A 82 -7.08 -6.54 7.59
C GLU A 82 -7.97 -7.63 6.96
N ASP A 83 -8.75 -7.27 5.93
CA ASP A 83 -9.58 -8.22 5.17
C ASP A 83 -8.74 -9.36 4.57
N ALA A 84 -7.56 -9.04 4.02
CA ALA A 84 -6.67 -10.03 3.43
C ALA A 84 -6.07 -10.98 4.49
N VAL A 85 -5.79 -10.48 5.70
CA VAL A 85 -5.33 -11.31 6.82
C VAL A 85 -6.44 -12.26 7.25
N GLU A 86 -7.67 -11.79 7.41
CA GLU A 86 -8.83 -12.63 7.76
C GLU A 86 -9.08 -13.72 6.70
N GLN A 87 -8.99 -13.36 5.42
CA GLN A 87 -9.14 -14.31 4.33
C GLN A 87 -8.05 -15.39 4.34
N GLU A 88 -6.80 -15.03 4.65
CA GLU A 88 -5.70 -16.00 4.75
C GLU A 88 -5.82 -16.88 6.00
N PHE A 89 -6.38 -16.38 7.11
CA PHE A 89 -6.74 -17.23 8.25
C PHE A 89 -7.81 -18.26 7.87
N ALA A 90 -8.90 -17.85 7.22
CA ALA A 90 -9.93 -18.77 6.75
C ALA A 90 -9.37 -19.82 5.78
N ARG A 91 -8.43 -19.43 4.92
CA ARG A 91 -7.72 -20.37 4.03
C ARG A 91 -6.83 -21.34 4.80
N ALA A 92 -6.09 -20.86 5.79
CA ALA A 92 -5.22 -21.69 6.63
C ALA A 92 -6.03 -22.71 7.44
N GLU A 93 -7.16 -22.29 8.01
CA GLU A 93 -8.09 -23.18 8.73
C GLU A 93 -8.69 -24.24 7.81
N ALA A 94 -9.13 -23.85 6.60
CA ALA A 94 -9.63 -24.80 5.61
C ALA A 94 -8.55 -25.80 5.15
N ALA A 95 -7.29 -25.35 5.06
CA ALA A 95 -6.15 -26.21 4.73
C ALA A 95 -5.79 -27.15 5.89
N LEU A 96 -5.92 -26.69 7.14
CA LEU A 96 -5.75 -27.49 8.36
C LEU A 96 -6.80 -28.59 8.45
N ALA A 97 -8.08 -28.25 8.22
CA ALA A 97 -9.19 -29.21 8.18
C ALA A 97 -9.01 -30.30 7.11
N LYS A 98 -8.28 -29.99 6.03
CA LYS A 98 -7.96 -30.92 4.94
C LYS A 98 -6.59 -31.61 5.11
N HIS A 99 -5.90 -31.39 6.23
CA HIS A 99 -4.54 -31.90 6.52
C HIS A 99 -3.54 -31.68 5.36
N ALA A 100 -3.52 -30.47 4.80
CA ALA A 100 -2.62 -30.11 3.69
C ALA A 100 -1.40 -29.30 4.20
N PRO A 101 -0.27 -29.95 4.58
CA PRO A 101 0.85 -29.28 5.26
C PRO A 101 1.56 -28.22 4.41
N LYS A 102 1.70 -28.45 3.11
CA LYS A 102 2.38 -27.52 2.18
C LYS A 102 1.63 -26.20 2.02
N THR A 103 0.29 -26.23 2.09
CA THR A 103 -0.53 -25.03 2.01
C THR A 103 -0.56 -24.27 3.33
N ILE A 104 -0.45 -24.96 4.46
CA ILE A 104 -0.37 -24.32 5.80
C ILE A 104 0.93 -23.53 5.93
N GLU A 105 2.07 -24.10 5.52
CA GLU A 105 3.36 -23.39 5.58
C GLU A 105 3.36 -22.16 4.65
N ALA A 106 2.78 -22.28 3.45
CA ALA A 106 2.62 -21.15 2.54
C ALA A 106 1.73 -20.05 3.15
N SER A 107 0.58 -20.41 3.72
CA SER A 107 -0.31 -19.47 4.40
C SER A 107 0.36 -18.80 5.61
N ALA A 108 1.17 -19.53 6.39
CA ALA A 108 1.90 -18.97 7.52
C ALA A 108 2.92 -17.89 7.09
N ARG A 109 3.67 -18.13 5.99
CA ARG A 109 4.60 -17.13 5.44
C ARG A 109 3.87 -15.90 4.89
N THR A 110 2.72 -16.10 4.25
CA THR A 110 1.88 -15.00 3.75
C THR A 110 1.33 -14.17 4.91
N LEU A 111 0.77 -14.81 5.95
CA LEU A 111 0.27 -14.15 7.15
C LEU A 111 1.37 -13.34 7.85
N ALA A 112 2.57 -13.90 8.02
CA ALA A 112 3.69 -13.16 8.61
C ALA A 112 4.04 -11.89 7.83
N SER A 113 3.99 -11.98 6.49
CA SER A 113 4.27 -10.84 5.61
C SER A 113 3.18 -9.77 5.69
N LEU A 114 1.91 -10.18 5.66
CA LEU A 114 0.76 -9.26 5.75
C LEU A 114 0.66 -8.56 7.11
N VAL A 115 0.88 -9.29 8.20
CA VAL A 115 0.87 -8.70 9.56
C VAL A 115 2.03 -7.71 9.73
N LYS A 116 3.21 -8.02 9.17
CA LYS A 116 4.35 -7.10 9.22
C LYS A 116 4.08 -5.80 8.44
N THR A 117 3.52 -5.88 7.24
CA THR A 117 3.17 -4.68 6.46
C THR A 117 2.06 -3.87 7.12
N LEU A 118 1.07 -4.52 7.73
CA LEU A 118 0.01 -3.87 8.48
C LEU A 118 0.53 -3.15 9.73
N ALA A 119 1.42 -3.79 10.49
CA ALA A 119 2.05 -3.18 11.66
C ALA A 119 2.86 -1.93 11.29
N GLU A 120 3.63 -2.02 10.20
CA GLU A 120 4.40 -0.90 9.66
C GLU A 120 3.51 0.27 9.23
N LEU A 121 2.43 -0.02 8.49
CA LEU A 121 1.49 1.02 8.07
C LEU A 121 0.76 1.68 9.24
N LYS A 122 0.37 0.91 10.27
CA LYS A 122 -0.20 1.45 11.51
C LYS A 122 0.79 2.31 12.28
N ARG A 123 2.09 1.97 12.26
CA ARG A 123 3.16 2.80 12.84
C ARG A 123 3.31 4.13 12.08
N MET A 124 3.47 4.07 10.76
CA MET A 124 3.61 5.27 9.93
C MET A 124 2.41 6.22 10.06
N ARG A 125 1.19 5.67 10.19
CA ARG A 125 -0.02 6.46 10.42
C ARG A 125 0.05 7.24 11.74
N ARG A 126 0.46 6.60 12.84
CA ARG A 126 0.61 7.24 14.15
C ARG A 126 1.69 8.33 14.11
N GLU A 127 2.87 8.02 13.58
CA GLU A 127 3.95 9.00 13.43
C GLU A 127 3.55 10.23 12.58
N SER A 128 2.64 10.05 11.62
CA SER A 128 2.10 11.14 10.80
C SER A 128 1.04 11.97 11.53
N GLU A 129 0.26 11.36 12.42
CA GLU A 129 -0.71 12.05 13.28
C GLU A 129 0.02 12.85 14.38
N ASP A 130 1.04 12.26 15.01
CA ASP A 130 1.85 12.90 16.05
C ASP A 130 2.57 14.15 15.51
N LYS A 131 3.24 14.05 14.35
CA LYS A 131 3.89 15.21 13.70
C LYS A 131 2.94 16.33 13.29
N LYS A 132 1.66 16.02 13.08
CA LYS A 132 0.66 17.03 12.73
C LYS A 132 0.18 17.77 13.97
N ASN A 133 0.04 17.08 15.10
CA ASN A 133 -0.35 17.68 16.37
C ASN A 133 0.77 18.56 16.96
N ASP A 134 2.05 18.16 16.81
CA ASP A 134 3.20 18.96 17.27
C ASP A 134 3.40 20.26 16.46
N ALA A 135 2.86 20.34 15.24
CA ALA A 135 2.98 21.53 14.39
C ALA A 135 1.87 22.58 14.61
N ASP A 136 0.78 22.21 15.30
CA ASP A 136 -0.33 23.11 15.65
C ASP A 136 -0.16 23.73 17.06
N ASP A 137 0.87 23.32 17.83
CA ASP A 137 1.23 23.83 19.17
C ASP A 137 2.44 24.79 19.13
N ASP A 138 2.54 25.63 18.09
CA ASP A 138 3.56 26.69 18.03
C ASP A 138 2.92 28.06 17.74
N SER A 139 1.86 28.36 18.49
CA SER A 139 1.28 29.70 18.55
C SER A 139 0.81 30.00 19.96
N ASP A 140 1.68 30.76 20.65
CA ASP A 140 1.43 31.57 21.84
C ASP A 140 1.87 30.99 23.18
N GLN A 141 3.18 31.09 23.47
CA GLN A 141 3.62 31.58 24.77
C GLN A 141 4.99 32.28 24.68
N SER A 142 4.92 33.62 24.69
CA SER A 142 6.05 34.52 24.89
C SER A 142 6.53 34.52 26.35
N ALA A 143 7.86 34.64 26.49
CA ALA A 143 8.61 35.18 27.63
C ALA A 143 8.66 34.36 28.95
N GLY A 144 9.78 33.66 29.12
CA GLY A 144 10.22 33.12 30.41
C GLY A 144 11.71 32.77 30.37
N ASP A 145 12.53 33.79 30.62
CA ASP A 145 13.94 33.71 31.03
C ASP A 145 14.24 32.49 31.93
N ALA A 146 15.10 31.57 31.49
CA ALA A 146 16.01 30.82 32.35
C ALA A 146 16.99 29.94 31.53
N SER A 147 18.20 30.47 31.40
CA SER A 147 19.47 29.76 31.54
C SER A 147 19.85 28.64 30.56
N GLU A 148 20.94 28.92 29.86
CA GLU A 148 21.92 27.95 29.38
C GLU A 148 22.20 26.82 30.39
N ARG A 149 22.01 25.57 29.97
CA ARG A 149 23.08 24.56 30.04
C ARG A 149 22.65 23.29 29.33
N GLY A 150 23.45 22.90 28.35
CA GLY A 150 23.44 21.54 27.82
C GLY A 150 23.55 20.53 28.96
N GLY A 151 22.57 19.64 29.01
CA GLY A 151 22.56 18.48 29.87
C GLY A 151 21.85 17.38 29.10
N ASP A 152 22.64 16.47 28.54
CA ASP A 152 22.26 15.17 27.98
C ASP A 152 21.55 14.33 29.06
N ALA A 153 20.36 14.77 29.45
CA ALA A 153 19.48 14.09 30.38
C ALA A 153 18.39 13.45 29.54
N PRO A 154 18.34 12.10 29.43
CA PRO A 154 17.27 11.44 28.72
C PRO A 154 15.93 11.81 29.38
N PRO A 155 14.83 11.88 28.60
CA PRO A 155 13.51 12.21 29.12
C PRO A 155 13.23 11.43 30.40
N ARG A 156 12.74 12.12 31.44
CA ARG A 156 12.66 11.64 32.84
C ARG A 156 12.08 10.22 32.96
N GLU A 157 11.15 9.90 32.07
CA GLU A 157 10.52 8.58 31.93
C GLU A 157 11.52 7.44 31.64
N LEU A 158 12.54 7.64 30.79
CA LEU A 158 13.57 6.63 30.50
C LEU A 158 14.50 6.41 31.69
N ALA A 159 14.79 7.47 32.45
CA ALA A 159 15.60 7.36 33.67
C ALA A 159 14.84 6.58 34.75
N GLU A 160 13.55 6.84 34.91
CA GLU A 160 12.66 6.08 35.81
C GLU A 160 12.53 4.62 35.38
N LEU A 161 12.34 4.36 34.08
CA LEU A 161 12.26 3.00 33.55
C LEU A 161 13.56 2.22 33.81
N ARG A 162 14.72 2.85 33.56
CA ARG A 162 16.04 2.26 33.85
C ARG A 162 16.24 2.01 35.33
N ALA A 163 15.79 2.92 36.20
CA ALA A 163 15.88 2.75 37.65
C ALA A 163 14.97 1.64 38.18
N GLU A 164 13.76 1.47 37.63
CA GLU A 164 12.88 0.36 37.99
C GLU A 164 13.43 -0.98 37.47
N LEU A 165 14.01 -1.00 36.26
CA LEU A 165 14.62 -2.19 35.68
C LEU A 165 15.86 -2.62 36.50
N ALA A 166 16.69 -1.68 36.92
CA ALA A 166 17.82 -1.92 37.83
C ALA A 166 17.35 -2.48 39.18
N ARG A 167 16.31 -1.89 39.79
CA ARG A 167 15.71 -2.42 41.04
C ARG A 167 15.17 -3.83 40.87
N ARG A 168 14.58 -4.15 39.71
CA ARG A 168 14.04 -5.48 39.41
C ARG A 168 15.15 -6.51 39.19
N LEU A 169 16.24 -6.13 38.55
CA LEU A 169 17.43 -6.98 38.39
C LEU A 169 18.15 -7.22 39.72
N GLU A 170 18.30 -6.22 40.58
CA GLU A 170 18.90 -6.40 41.90
C GLU A 170 18.06 -7.35 42.78
N ARG A 171 16.72 -7.25 42.71
CA ARG A 171 15.81 -8.21 43.39
C ARG A 171 15.98 -9.64 42.87
N LEU A 172 16.13 -9.82 41.56
CA LEU A 172 16.38 -11.13 40.96
C LEU A 172 17.77 -11.68 41.29
N ARG A 173 18.78 -10.81 41.39
CA ARG A 173 20.16 -11.18 41.72
C ARG A 173 20.34 -11.48 43.21
N GLY A 174 19.56 -10.82 44.08
CA GLY A 174 19.52 -11.09 45.52
C GLY A 174 18.66 -12.30 45.91
N ALA A 175 17.77 -12.77 45.02
CA ALA A 175 16.96 -13.98 45.18
C ALA A 175 17.61 -15.21 44.52
N GLY A 176 18.95 -15.28 44.51
CA GLY A 176 19.66 -16.53 44.25
C GLY A 176 19.46 -17.50 45.43
N PRO A 177 19.39 -18.82 45.19
CA PRO A 177 19.06 -19.80 46.21
C PRO A 177 20.08 -19.73 47.35
N THR A 178 19.61 -19.42 48.55
CA THR A 178 20.32 -19.75 49.79
C THR A 178 20.35 -21.28 49.88
N GLU A 179 21.53 -21.87 49.72
CA GLU A 179 21.83 -23.18 50.31
C GLU A 179 21.77 -23.10 51.84
#